data_AF-A0A7K2Y9J8-F1
#
_entry.id   AF-A0A7K2Y9J8-F1
#
_cell.length_a   1.000
_cell.length_b   1.000
_cell.length_c   1.000
_cell.angle_alpha   90.00
_cell.angle_beta   90.00
_cell.angle_gamma   90.00
#
_symmetry.space_group_name_H-M   'P 1'
#
loop_
_entity.id
_entity.type
_entity.pdbx_description
1 polymer ?
#
loop_
_entity_poly.entity_id
_entity_poly.type
_entity_poly.pdbx_seq_one_letter_code
_entity_poly.pdbx_strand_id
1 'polypeptide(L)'
;TTGTRDRAQGAFDRSGAGFPAGRRVMDYGDSDITKGFGNCTEATYYTCAELKRGAADRDGGHLAATLSWTTTYNDPWYVDKLLGEGRVDGIIAGYGAFTGVRDYDGGWQCANSIGLIRDWVNRHGATHRMAVPGDRLFR
;
A
#
# COMPACT_ATOMS: atom_id res chain seq x y z
N THR A 1 7.93 1.36 7.20
CA THR A 1 6.67 2.07 6.94
C THR A 1 6.71 3.45 7.58
N THR A 2 6.07 4.45 6.98
CA THR A 2 5.91 5.81 7.53
C THR A 2 4.99 5.88 8.74
N GLY A 3 4.21 4.82 8.99
CA GLY A 3 3.32 4.73 10.14
C GLY A 3 1.91 5.25 9.81
N THR A 4 1.18 5.69 10.84
CA THR A 4 -0.15 6.29 10.69
C THR A 4 -0.10 7.55 9.81
N ARG A 5 -1.23 7.90 9.21
CA ARG A 5 -1.45 9.09 8.38
C ARG A 5 -0.92 10.35 9.06
N ASP A 6 -1.26 10.54 10.33
CA ASP A 6 -0.85 11.74 11.08
C ASP A 6 0.67 11.79 11.33
N ARG A 7 1.33 10.62 11.47
CA ARG A 7 2.79 10.55 11.55
C ARG A 7 3.44 10.86 10.22
N ALA A 8 2.89 10.36 9.11
CA ALA A 8 3.37 10.63 7.76
C ALA A 8 3.27 12.13 7.44
N GLN A 9 2.13 12.75 7.70
CA GLN A 9 1.95 14.21 7.52
C GLN A 9 2.91 15.01 8.38
N GLY A 10 2.99 14.69 9.68
CA GLY A 10 3.90 15.36 10.59
C GLY A 10 5.38 15.22 10.18
N ALA A 11 5.77 14.13 9.52
CA ALA A 11 7.12 13.97 8.98
C ALA A 11 7.40 14.92 7.81
N PHE A 12 6.45 15.08 6.89
CA PHE A 12 6.56 16.04 5.80
C PHE A 12 6.54 17.49 6.30
N ASP A 13 5.69 17.80 7.27
CA ASP A 13 5.59 19.16 7.82
C ASP A 13 6.88 19.57 8.54
N ARG A 14 7.52 18.64 9.28
CA ARG A 14 8.85 18.87 9.87
C ARG A 14 9.95 19.10 8.83
N SER A 15 9.78 18.57 7.62
CA SER A 15 10.72 18.77 6.50
C SER A 15 10.50 20.11 5.79
N GLY A 16 9.48 20.89 6.19
CA GLY A 16 9.14 22.18 5.59
C GLY A 16 8.70 22.08 4.13
N ALA A 17 8.97 23.13 3.35
CA ALA A 17 8.60 23.20 1.94
C ALA A 17 9.46 22.31 1.01
N GLY A 18 10.41 21.53 1.54
CA GLY A 18 11.35 20.72 0.74
C GLY A 18 10.69 19.61 -0.09
N PHE A 19 9.48 19.18 0.29
CA PHE A 19 8.71 18.17 -0.43
C PHE A 19 7.33 18.72 -0.79
N PRO A 20 7.08 19.11 -2.05
CA PRO A 20 5.74 19.49 -2.47
C PRO A 20 4.80 18.28 -2.36
N ALA A 21 3.51 18.52 -2.14
CA ALA A 21 2.53 17.46 -1.87
C ALA A 21 2.48 16.37 -2.97
N GLY A 22 2.61 16.75 -4.24
CA GLY A 22 2.74 15.83 -5.37
C GLY A 22 4.02 14.99 -5.41
N ARG A 23 4.88 15.09 -4.39
CA ARG A 23 6.10 14.29 -4.19
C ARG A 23 6.13 13.59 -2.82
N ARG A 24 4.98 13.48 -2.16
CA ARG A 24 4.83 12.83 -0.85
C ARG A 24 4.15 11.48 -1.02
N VAL A 25 4.72 10.41 -0.47
CA VAL A 25 4.10 9.08 -0.43
C VAL A 25 3.99 8.65 1.01
N MET A 26 2.87 8.03 1.35
CA MET A 26 2.69 7.35 2.62
C MET A 26 2.73 5.84 2.37
N ASP A 27 3.48 5.11 3.19
CA ASP A 27 3.38 3.66 3.27
C ASP A 27 3.03 3.19 4.68
N TYR A 28 2.17 2.17 4.78
CA TYR A 28 1.79 1.61 6.08
C TYR A 28 1.48 0.12 6.03
N GLY A 29 1.66 -0.52 7.19
CA GLY A 29 1.49 -1.96 7.37
C GLY A 29 2.68 -2.62 8.07
N ASP A 30 2.82 -3.93 7.87
CA ASP A 30 3.78 -4.81 8.55
C ASP A 30 4.39 -5.81 7.55
N SER A 31 5.51 -6.43 7.91
CA SER A 31 6.04 -7.60 7.20
C SER A 31 5.06 -8.78 7.14
N ASP A 32 4.17 -8.87 8.14
CA ASP A 32 3.04 -9.80 8.20
C ASP A 32 1.74 -8.98 8.22
N ILE A 33 1.07 -8.89 7.06
CA ILE A 33 -0.13 -8.05 6.88
C ILE A 33 -1.23 -8.35 7.89
N THR A 34 -1.28 -9.55 8.46
CA THR A 34 -2.31 -9.93 9.42
C THR A 34 -2.21 -9.14 10.73
N LYS A 35 -1.04 -8.60 11.05
CA LYS A 35 -0.79 -7.84 12.29
C LYS A 35 -1.34 -6.43 12.17
N GLY A 36 -2.41 -6.17 12.92
CA GLY A 36 -2.99 -4.83 12.99
C GLY A 36 -3.61 -4.36 11.66
N PHE A 37 -4.11 -5.28 10.82
CA PHE A 37 -4.72 -4.90 9.55
C PHE A 37 -6.00 -4.07 9.71
N GLY A 38 -6.89 -4.53 10.59
CA GLY A 38 -8.25 -4.02 10.76
C GLY A 38 -9.20 -4.51 9.67
N ASN A 39 -10.24 -3.74 9.39
CA ASN A 39 -11.25 -4.03 8.37
C ASN A 39 -11.64 -2.80 7.53
N CYS A 40 -10.86 -1.72 7.63
CA CYS A 40 -11.00 -0.46 6.88
C CYS A 40 -12.13 0.46 7.37
N THR A 41 -12.70 0.18 8.55
CA THR A 41 -13.78 0.97 9.16
C THR A 41 -13.38 1.60 10.49
N GLU A 42 -12.24 1.19 11.03
CA GLU A 42 -11.72 1.73 12.28
C GLU A 42 -11.35 3.21 12.15
N ALA A 43 -11.41 3.94 13.27
CA ALA A 43 -11.12 5.36 13.26
C ALA A 43 -9.64 5.69 12.98
N THR A 44 -8.72 4.83 13.45
CA THR A 44 -7.27 5.06 13.32
C THR A 44 -6.46 3.79 13.55
N TYR A 45 -5.14 3.88 13.41
CA TYR A 45 -4.08 2.92 13.80
C TYR A 45 -4.00 1.64 12.97
N TYR A 46 -5.13 1.07 12.57
CA TYR A 46 -5.15 -0.15 11.77
C TYR A 46 -4.71 0.12 10.33
N THR A 47 -3.95 -0.81 9.76
CA THR A 47 -3.30 -0.68 8.44
C THR A 47 -4.28 -0.22 7.38
N CYS A 48 -5.42 -0.89 7.23
CA CYS A 48 -6.36 -0.53 6.18
C CYS A 48 -7.04 0.83 6.44
N ALA A 49 -7.39 1.13 7.69
CA ALA A 49 -8.02 2.40 8.05
C ALA A 49 -7.08 3.59 7.77
N GLU A 50 -5.81 3.48 8.14
CA GLU A 50 -4.81 4.52 7.90
C GLU A 50 -4.50 4.70 6.42
N LEU A 51 -4.41 3.61 5.66
CA LEU A 51 -4.21 3.69 4.21
C LEU A 51 -5.41 4.30 3.50
N LYS A 52 -6.64 4.00 3.94
CA LYS A 52 -7.87 4.65 3.44
C LYS A 52 -7.89 6.14 3.72
N ARG A 53 -7.46 6.57 4.92
CA ARG A 53 -7.28 7.99 5.26
C ARG A 53 -6.20 8.64 4.39
N GLY A 54 -5.07 7.96 4.19
CA GLY A 54 -4.01 8.43 3.28
C GLY A 54 -4.49 8.54 1.82
N ALA A 55 -5.34 7.62 1.35
CA ALA A 55 -5.93 7.71 0.02
C ALA A 55 -6.86 8.93 -0.10
N ALA A 56 -7.59 9.28 0.97
CA ALA A 56 -8.36 10.52 1.00
C ALA A 56 -7.45 11.77 0.95
N ASP A 57 -6.31 11.76 1.65
CA ASP A 57 -5.31 12.83 1.56
C ASP A 57 -4.69 12.93 0.14
N ARG A 58 -4.45 11.79 -0.52
CA ARG A 58 -4.01 11.76 -1.92
C ARG A 58 -5.06 12.41 -2.84
N ASP A 59 -6.32 12.01 -2.70
CA ASP A 59 -7.42 12.56 -3.48
C ASP A 59 -7.61 14.07 -3.20
N GLY A 60 -7.28 14.52 -1.98
CA GLY A 60 -7.22 15.94 -1.60
C GLY A 60 -5.95 16.69 -2.04
N GLY A 61 -5.01 16.03 -2.71
CA GLY A 61 -3.76 16.64 -3.20
C GLY A 61 -2.68 16.86 -2.15
N HIS A 62 -2.79 16.24 -0.96
CA HIS A 62 -1.78 16.30 0.10
C HIS A 62 -0.70 15.21 -0.03
N LEU A 63 -1.04 14.12 -0.71
CA LEU A 63 -0.12 13.03 -1.05
C LEU A 63 -0.19 12.75 -2.55
N ALA A 64 0.88 12.17 -3.09
CA ALA A 64 0.93 11.67 -4.45
C ALA A 64 0.39 10.23 -4.54
N ALA A 65 0.61 9.43 -3.51
CA ALA A 65 0.19 8.03 -3.46
C ALA A 65 0.21 7.42 -2.05
N THR A 66 -0.45 6.28 -1.90
CA THR A 66 -0.32 5.38 -0.74
C THR A 66 0.12 3.98 -1.13
N LEU A 67 0.97 3.36 -0.30
CA LEU A 67 1.51 2.01 -0.49
C LEU A 67 1.28 1.14 0.75
N SER A 68 1.01 -0.15 0.57
CA SER A 68 0.86 -1.09 1.70
C SER A 68 2.02 -2.08 1.83
N TRP A 69 2.38 -2.42 3.07
CA TRP A 69 3.23 -3.57 3.44
C TRP A 69 2.39 -4.62 4.18
N THR A 70 2.49 -5.92 3.92
CA THR A 70 3.06 -6.62 2.77
C THR A 70 2.18 -7.81 2.49
N THR A 71 1.74 -8.04 1.27
CA THR A 71 0.94 -9.24 0.97
C THR A 71 1.78 -10.38 0.43
N THR A 72 1.38 -11.61 0.76
CA THR A 72 1.90 -12.85 0.20
C THR A 72 0.90 -13.46 -0.79
N TYR A 73 1.24 -14.61 -1.39
CA TYR A 73 0.30 -15.32 -2.28
C TYR A 73 -0.92 -15.91 -1.56
N ASN A 74 -0.91 -15.95 -0.22
CA ASN A 74 -2.01 -16.46 0.61
C ASN A 74 -2.95 -15.36 1.15
N ASP A 75 -2.81 -14.13 0.66
CA ASP A 75 -3.49 -12.95 1.22
C ASP A 75 -4.56 -12.33 0.29
N PRO A 76 -5.44 -13.11 -0.39
CA PRO A 76 -6.39 -12.57 -1.36
C PRO A 76 -7.37 -11.58 -0.73
N TRP A 77 -7.78 -11.84 0.52
CA TRP A 77 -8.68 -10.96 1.26
C TRP A 77 -8.04 -9.60 1.59
N TYR A 78 -6.75 -9.60 1.95
CA TYR A 78 -6.03 -8.35 2.22
C TYR A 78 -5.80 -7.55 0.95
N VAL A 79 -5.45 -8.22 -0.17
CA VAL A 79 -5.35 -7.56 -1.49
C VAL A 79 -6.67 -6.90 -1.87
N ASP A 80 -7.79 -7.60 -1.69
CA ASP A 80 -9.13 -7.08 -1.95
C ASP A 80 -9.45 -5.85 -1.12
N LYS A 81 -9.21 -5.92 0.20
CA LYS A 81 -9.42 -4.79 1.10
C LYS A 81 -8.51 -3.61 0.79
N LEU A 82 -7.23 -3.84 0.52
CA LEU A 82 -6.25 -2.79 0.24
C LEU A 82 -6.57 -2.02 -1.04
N LEU A 83 -6.89 -2.72 -2.13
CA LEU A 83 -7.19 -2.09 -3.42
C LEU A 83 -8.63 -1.57 -3.49
N GLY A 84 -9.60 -2.35 -2.99
CA GLY A 84 -11.02 -2.00 -3.05
C GLY A 84 -11.44 -0.92 -2.04
N GLU A 85 -11.06 -1.06 -0.78
CA GLU A 85 -11.53 -0.17 0.31
C GLU A 85 -10.45 0.79 0.81
N GLY A 86 -9.23 0.29 0.98
CA GLY A 86 -8.04 1.08 1.33
C GLY A 86 -7.61 2.01 0.20
N ARG A 87 -7.99 1.68 -1.04
CA ARG A 87 -7.71 2.44 -2.27
C ARG A 87 -6.22 2.80 -2.43
N VAL A 88 -5.33 1.87 -2.08
CA VAL A 88 -3.88 2.06 -2.24
C VAL A 88 -3.47 2.06 -3.70
N ASP A 89 -2.41 2.81 -4.03
CA ASP A 89 -1.84 2.85 -5.39
C ASP A 89 -0.86 1.71 -5.65
N GLY A 90 -0.37 1.06 -4.59
CA GLY A 90 0.54 -0.06 -4.70
C GLY A 90 0.64 -0.89 -3.43
N ILE A 91 1.11 -2.12 -3.60
CA ILE A 91 1.33 -3.08 -2.52
C ILE A 91 2.75 -3.61 -2.68
N ILE A 92 3.55 -3.52 -1.61
CA ILE A 92 4.77 -4.30 -1.50
C ILE A 92 4.35 -5.75 -1.28
N ALA A 93 4.76 -6.64 -2.17
CA ALA A 93 4.32 -8.03 -2.18
C ALA A 93 5.52 -8.97 -2.17
N GLY A 94 5.37 -10.07 -1.44
CA GLY A 94 6.45 -11.02 -1.19
C GLY A 94 6.57 -11.34 0.29
N TYR A 95 7.60 -12.09 0.63
CA TYR A 95 7.87 -12.48 2.00
C TYR A 95 8.92 -11.54 2.59
N GLY A 96 8.61 -10.95 3.73
CA GLY A 96 9.58 -10.36 4.63
C GLY A 96 9.45 -11.01 5.99
N ALA A 97 10.54 -11.47 6.59
CA ALA A 97 10.58 -11.98 7.96
C ALA A 97 9.78 -13.27 8.26
N PHE A 98 9.52 -14.11 7.23
CA PHE A 98 8.94 -15.44 7.45
C PHE A 98 10.06 -16.49 7.53
N THR A 99 10.05 -17.32 8.58
CA THR A 99 11.06 -18.36 8.78
C THR A 99 11.08 -19.35 7.61
N GLY A 100 12.24 -19.58 7.01
CA GLY A 100 12.43 -20.59 5.96
C GLY A 100 12.12 -20.13 4.54
N VAL A 101 11.81 -18.85 4.32
CA VAL A 101 11.75 -18.24 2.99
C VAL A 101 12.82 -17.17 2.85
N ARG A 102 13.26 -16.92 1.61
CA ARG A 102 14.19 -15.84 1.30
C ARG A 102 13.40 -14.56 1.10
N ASP A 103 13.82 -13.50 1.76
CA ASP A 103 13.13 -12.22 1.69
C ASP A 103 13.20 -11.61 0.28
N TYR A 104 12.03 -11.24 -0.25
CA TYR A 104 11.85 -10.48 -1.50
C TYR A 104 12.76 -10.91 -2.67
N ASP A 105 12.81 -12.22 -2.93
CA ASP A 105 13.65 -12.80 -3.99
C ASP A 105 12.87 -13.08 -5.29
N GLY A 106 13.57 -13.64 -6.28
CA GLY A 106 12.98 -14.08 -7.56
C GLY A 106 12.25 -15.43 -7.49
N GLY A 107 11.97 -15.96 -6.29
CA GLY A 107 11.33 -17.25 -6.08
C GLY A 107 9.85 -17.27 -6.48
N TRP A 108 9.31 -18.49 -6.64
CA TRP A 108 7.91 -18.67 -7.07
C TRP A 108 6.91 -18.04 -6.09
N GLN A 109 7.25 -18.00 -4.79
CA GLN A 109 6.42 -17.42 -3.75
C GLN A 109 6.20 -15.92 -3.98
N CYS A 110 7.28 -15.17 -4.24
CA CYS A 110 7.22 -13.73 -4.56
C CYS A 110 6.58 -13.50 -5.94
N ALA A 111 6.83 -14.37 -6.92
CA ALA A 111 6.15 -14.28 -8.21
C ALA A 111 4.63 -14.45 -8.07
N ASN A 112 4.17 -15.38 -7.23
CA ASN A 112 2.76 -15.64 -7.00
C ASN A 112 2.08 -14.56 -6.14
N SER A 113 2.78 -13.89 -5.22
CA SER A 113 2.19 -12.74 -4.49
C SER A 113 1.90 -11.57 -5.44
N ILE A 114 2.79 -11.31 -6.40
CA ILE A 114 2.55 -10.36 -7.50
C ILE A 114 1.43 -10.86 -8.42
N GLY A 115 1.41 -12.16 -8.73
CA GLY A 115 0.36 -12.81 -9.52
C GLY A 115 -1.03 -12.57 -8.93
N LEU A 116 -1.18 -12.77 -7.62
CA LEU A 116 -2.43 -12.53 -6.90
C LEU A 116 -2.95 -11.09 -7.08
N ILE A 117 -2.07 -10.09 -7.00
CA ILE A 117 -2.43 -8.68 -7.22
C ILE A 117 -2.86 -8.45 -8.67
N ARG A 118 -2.09 -8.96 -9.64
CA ARG A 118 -2.42 -8.85 -11.06
C ARG A 118 -3.78 -9.48 -11.37
N ASP A 119 -4.07 -10.64 -10.82
CA ASP A 119 -5.33 -11.33 -11.02
C ASP A 119 -6.51 -10.54 -10.43
N TRP A 120 -6.33 -9.97 -9.23
CA TRP A 120 -7.35 -9.08 -8.66
C TRP A 120 -7.59 -7.86 -9.54
N VAL A 121 -6.53 -7.19 -10.00
CA VAL A 121 -6.62 -6.01 -10.87
C VAL A 121 -7.31 -6.35 -12.19
N ASN A 122 -6.98 -7.49 -12.80
CA ASN A 122 -7.60 -7.95 -14.03
C ASN A 122 -9.10 -8.20 -13.86
N ARG A 123 -9.54 -8.79 -12.73
CA ARG A 123 -10.96 -8.96 -12.40
C ARG A 123 -11.69 -7.64 -12.16
N HIS A 124 -10.97 -6.59 -11.77
CA HIS A 124 -11.49 -5.25 -11.50
C HIS A 124 -11.05 -4.22 -12.56
N GLY A 125 -10.85 -4.66 -13.81
CA GLY A 125 -10.31 -3.84 -14.90
C GLY A 125 -11.12 -2.59 -15.26
N ALA A 126 -12.38 -2.51 -14.82
CA ALA A 126 -13.23 -1.33 -15.02
C ALA A 126 -12.78 -0.13 -14.15
N THR A 127 -12.11 -0.38 -13.02
CA THR A 127 -11.70 0.66 -12.06
C THR A 127 -10.21 0.65 -11.77
N HIS A 128 -9.51 -0.44 -12.07
CA HIS A 128 -8.09 -0.62 -11.77
C HIS A 128 -7.33 -1.13 -12.99
N ARG A 129 -6.04 -0.81 -13.04
CA ARG A 129 -5.09 -1.39 -13.98
C ARG A 129 -3.69 -1.40 -13.36
N MET A 130 -2.82 -2.26 -13.86
CA MET A 130 -1.41 -2.19 -13.51
C MET A 130 -0.79 -0.90 -14.06
N ALA A 131 0.11 -0.30 -13.28
CA ALA A 131 0.91 0.81 -13.75
C ALA A 131 1.83 0.36 -14.91
N VAL A 132 2.03 1.24 -15.88
CA VAL A 132 2.91 1.08 -17.04
C VAL A 132 3.99 2.16 -17.02
N PRO A 133 5.07 2.06 -17.82
CA PRO A 133 6.18 3.02 -17.78
C PRO A 133 5.81 4.50 -18.00
N GLY A 134 4.66 4.77 -18.64
CA GLY A 134 4.15 6.13 -18.82
C GLY A 134 3.46 6.73 -17.58
N ASP A 135 3.11 5.90 -16.59
CA ASP A 135 2.47 6.36 -15.37
C ASP A 135 3.48 6.99 -14.42
N ARG A 136 3.20 8.22 -14.03
CA ARG A 136 4.05 8.96 -13.11
C ARG A 136 3.42 8.98 -11.73
N LEU A 137 4.12 8.38 -10.78
CA LEU A 137 3.78 8.49 -9.36
C LEU A 137 3.87 9.95 -8.89
N PHE A 138 4.90 10.66 -9.34
CA PHE A 138 5.14 12.06 -9.01
C PHE A 138 4.93 12.93 -10.24
N ARG A 139 4.16 14.00 -10.08
CA ARG A 139 3.95 15.03 -11.10
C ARG A 139 4.77 16.28 -10.78
#